data_AF-A0A151TKY5-F1
#
_entry.id   AF-A0A151TKY5-F1
#
_cell.length_a   1.000
_cell.length_b   1.000
_cell.length_c   1.000
_cell.angle_alpha   90.00
_cell.angle_beta   90.00
_cell.angle_gamma   90.00
#
_symmetry.space_group_name_H-M   'P 1'
#
loop_
_entity.id
_entity.type
_entity.pdbx_description
1 polymer ?
#
loop_
_entity_poly.entity_id
_entity_poly.type
_entity_poly.pdbx_seq_one_letter_code
_entity_poly.pdbx_strand_id
1 'polypeptide(L)'
;MLLELLSDALPEENTLPKSFYDTKKIISGLGLSYGKIHACPNDCILYRKDLANAENCPKCKLSRWKHNSDDVECRKKIPAKILHWFPLIPRVQRLFLSSKIASSMTWHEDGRTKDGLLRHPADSFSWKDFDRQYPDFSCDPRNVRLGLASDGFNPFKTMKIPHSTWPIILIPYNLPPWMCMKQPNFIHFILFC
;
A
#
# COMPACT_ATOMS: atom_id res chain seq x y z
N MET A 1 -30.81 -2.86 -4.72
CA MET A 1 -31.38 -3.70 -5.79
C MET A 1 -30.55 -4.94 -6.13
N LEU A 2 -29.40 -4.87 -6.83
CA LEU A 2 -28.70 -6.11 -7.21
C LEU A 2 -28.20 -6.93 -6.01
N LEU A 3 -27.60 -6.29 -5.01
CA LEU A 3 -27.08 -6.97 -3.81
C LEU A 3 -28.20 -7.54 -2.93
N GLU A 4 -29.35 -6.88 -2.88
CA GLU A 4 -30.54 -7.38 -2.17
C GLU A 4 -31.08 -8.63 -2.87
N LEU A 5 -31.26 -8.59 -4.20
CA LEU A 5 -31.70 -9.75 -4.99
C LEU A 5 -30.76 -10.96 -4.85
N LEU A 6 -29.44 -10.72 -4.80
CA LEU A 6 -28.45 -11.77 -4.56
C LEU A 6 -28.51 -12.31 -3.13
N SER A 7 -28.77 -11.45 -2.14
CA SER A 7 -28.94 -11.88 -0.74
C SER A 7 -30.21 -12.69 -0.56
N ASP A 8 -31.30 -12.35 -1.26
CA ASP A 8 -32.58 -13.06 -1.21
C ASP A 8 -32.54 -14.41 -1.95
N ALA A 9 -31.64 -14.57 -2.93
CA ALA A 9 -31.41 -15.83 -3.64
C ALA A 9 -30.54 -16.84 -2.85
N LEU A 10 -29.93 -16.41 -1.74
CA LEU A 10 -29.12 -17.26 -0.85
C LEU A 10 -29.95 -17.76 0.35
N PRO A 11 -29.51 -18.83 1.05
CA PRO A 11 -30.19 -19.33 2.25
C PRO A 11 -30.41 -18.23 3.31
N GLU A 12 -31.47 -18.34 4.12
CA GLU A 12 -31.90 -17.28 5.07
C GLU A 12 -30.82 -16.84 6.07
N GLU A 13 -29.84 -17.69 6.38
CA GLU A 13 -28.72 -17.38 7.28
C GLU A 13 -27.47 -16.80 6.56
N ASN A 14 -27.62 -16.25 5.37
CA ASN A 14 -26.48 -15.73 4.62
C ASN A 14 -25.89 -14.43 5.23
N THR A 15 -24.57 -14.32 5.20
CA THR A 15 -23.81 -13.15 5.72
C THR A 15 -23.54 -12.10 4.63
N LEU A 16 -24.21 -12.20 3.48
CA LEU A 16 -23.98 -11.29 2.35
C LEU A 16 -24.51 -9.89 2.70
N PRO A 17 -23.70 -8.83 2.58
CA PRO A 17 -24.16 -7.47 2.80
C PRO A 17 -25.19 -7.05 1.74
N LYS A 18 -26.31 -6.50 2.22
CA LYS A 18 -27.44 -6.04 1.37
C LYS A 18 -27.17 -4.70 0.68
N SER A 19 -26.22 -3.92 1.21
CA SER A 19 -25.87 -2.61 0.66
C SER A 19 -24.36 -2.46 0.42
N PHE A 20 -24.00 -1.58 -0.52
CA PHE A 20 -22.60 -1.19 -0.74
C PHE A 20 -21.96 -0.59 0.52
N TYR A 21 -22.75 0.11 1.33
CA TYR A 21 -22.29 0.67 2.59
C TYR A 21 -21.89 -0.42 3.58
N ASP A 22 -22.71 -1.46 3.73
CA ASP A 22 -22.43 -2.59 4.62
C ASP A 22 -21.20 -3.38 4.13
N THR A 23 -21.10 -3.62 2.81
CA THR A 23 -19.90 -4.21 2.21
C THR A 23 -18.66 -3.40 2.53
N LYS A 24 -18.73 -2.07 2.39
CA LYS A 24 -17.61 -1.18 2.68
C LYS A 24 -17.23 -1.19 4.16
N LYS A 25 -18.21 -1.30 5.06
CA LYS A 25 -18.00 -1.41 6.50
C LYS A 25 -17.29 -2.72 6.85
N ILE A 26 -17.71 -3.84 6.26
CA ILE A 26 -17.05 -5.14 6.41
C ILE A 26 -15.61 -5.09 5.89
N ILE A 27 -15.39 -4.60 4.66
CA ILE A 27 -14.04 -4.43 4.07
C ILE A 27 -13.15 -3.56 4.96
N SER A 28 -13.72 -2.49 5.55
CA SER A 28 -13.00 -1.65 6.50
C SER A 28 -12.62 -2.39 7.79
N GLY A 29 -13.53 -3.21 8.33
CA GLY A 29 -13.26 -4.06 9.49
C GLY A 29 -12.19 -5.12 9.24
N LEU A 30 -12.09 -5.61 8.00
CA LEU A 30 -11.04 -6.56 7.57
C LEU A 30 -9.67 -5.91 7.33
N GLY A 31 -9.54 -4.58 7.53
CA GLY A 31 -8.29 -3.85 7.29
C GLY A 31 -7.92 -3.72 5.80
N LEU A 32 -8.90 -3.94 4.91
CA LEU A 32 -8.77 -3.77 3.47
C LEU A 32 -9.18 -2.36 3.01
N SER A 33 -9.42 -1.46 3.95
CA SER A 33 -9.62 -0.04 3.66
C SER A 33 -8.35 0.60 3.11
N TYR A 34 -8.56 1.65 2.33
CA TYR A 34 -7.50 2.50 1.78
C TYR A 34 -7.75 3.94 2.20
N GLY A 35 -6.66 4.67 2.41
CA GLY A 35 -6.68 6.12 2.54
C GLY A 35 -6.67 6.80 1.18
N LYS A 36 -7.25 7.99 1.13
CA LYS A 36 -7.17 8.90 -0.02
C LYS A 36 -6.25 10.05 0.33
N ILE A 37 -5.39 10.43 -0.60
CA ILE A 37 -4.50 11.59 -0.46
C ILE A 37 -4.49 12.34 -1.78
N HIS A 38 -4.54 13.67 -1.72
CA HIS A 38 -4.55 14.45 -2.95
C HIS A 38 -3.11 14.55 -3.47
N ALA A 39 -2.97 14.48 -4.79
CA ALA A 39 -1.70 14.63 -5.46
C ALA A 39 -1.72 15.86 -6.38
N CYS A 40 -0.56 16.43 -6.62
CA CYS A 40 -0.38 17.41 -7.68
C CYS A 40 -0.73 16.78 -9.04
N PRO A 41 -1.38 17.48 -9.98
CA PRO A 41 -1.65 16.95 -11.33
C PRO A 41 -0.38 16.42 -12.02
N ASN A 42 0.74 17.15 -11.87
CA ASN A 42 2.06 16.78 -12.40
C ASN A 42 2.91 15.93 -11.41
N ASP A 43 2.29 15.27 -10.42
CA ASP A 43 2.94 14.38 -9.45
C ASP A 43 4.12 14.97 -8.64
N CYS A 44 4.24 16.29 -8.60
CA CYS A 44 5.36 16.98 -7.96
C CYS A 44 5.38 16.83 -6.43
N ILE A 45 4.19 16.73 -5.81
CA ILE A 45 3.97 16.63 -4.36
C ILE A 45 2.71 15.82 -4.05
N LEU A 46 2.62 15.34 -2.82
CA LEU A 46 1.38 14.91 -2.18
C LEU A 46 0.95 15.98 -1.15
N TYR A 47 -0.34 16.30 -1.12
CA TYR A 47 -0.91 17.24 -0.16
C TYR A 47 -1.10 16.54 1.20
N ARG A 48 -0.02 16.42 1.97
CA ARG A 48 0.06 15.77 3.29
C ARG A 48 0.93 16.56 4.25
N LYS A 49 0.76 16.33 5.56
CA LYS A 49 1.55 16.94 6.63
C LYS A 49 1.55 18.46 6.46
N ASP A 50 2.71 19.07 6.29
CA ASP A 50 2.90 20.52 6.17
C ASP A 50 2.21 21.10 4.93
N LEU A 51 1.98 20.28 3.90
CA LEU A 51 1.29 20.66 2.66
C LEU A 51 -0.20 20.26 2.65
N ALA A 52 -0.75 19.80 3.77
CA ALA A 52 -2.14 19.32 3.84
C ALA A 52 -3.17 20.40 3.50
N ASN A 53 -2.88 21.66 3.83
CA ASN A 53 -3.78 22.81 3.60
C ASN A 53 -3.39 23.64 2.36
N ALA A 54 -2.34 23.25 1.64
CA ALA A 54 -1.94 23.97 0.43
C ALA A 54 -3.02 23.80 -0.66
N GLU A 55 -3.36 24.92 -1.31
CA GLU A 55 -4.28 24.93 -2.45
C GLU A 55 -3.55 24.84 -3.78
N ASN A 56 -2.29 25.28 -3.85
CA ASN A 56 -1.47 25.26 -5.05
C ASN A 56 -0.16 24.50 -4.79
N CYS A 57 0.35 23.84 -5.83
CA CYS A 57 1.64 23.15 -5.77
C CYS A 57 2.77 24.18 -5.58
N PRO A 58 3.66 24.04 -4.58
CA PRO A 58 4.78 24.96 -4.39
C PRO A 58 5.79 24.92 -5.55
N LYS A 59 5.90 23.76 -6.24
CA LYS A 59 6.82 23.53 -7.36
C LYS A 59 6.28 24.02 -8.71
N CYS A 60 5.12 23.51 -9.16
CA CYS A 60 4.57 23.83 -10.49
C CYS A 60 3.44 24.86 -10.48
N LYS A 61 3.06 25.39 -9.30
CA LYS A 61 1.99 26.38 -9.10
C LYS A 61 0.58 25.98 -9.53
N LEU A 62 0.40 24.75 -10.04
CA LEU A 62 -0.92 24.22 -10.39
C LEU A 62 -1.82 24.08 -9.16
N SER A 63 -3.12 24.32 -9.38
CA SER A 63 -4.15 24.12 -8.37
C SER A 63 -4.31 22.65 -7.99
N ARG A 64 -4.59 22.42 -6.71
CA ARG A 64 -5.03 21.16 -6.14
C ARG A 64 -6.40 20.75 -6.67
N TRP A 65 -7.22 21.70 -7.07
CA TRP A 65 -8.64 21.51 -7.40
C TRP A 65 -8.86 21.52 -8.92
N LYS A 66 -9.89 20.81 -9.38
CA LYS A 66 -10.35 20.89 -10.78
C LYS A 66 -11.04 22.23 -11.00
N HIS A 67 -10.80 22.86 -12.15
CA HIS A 67 -11.65 23.94 -12.66
C HIS A 67 -12.84 23.31 -13.38
N ASN A 68 -14.05 23.47 -12.84
CA ASN A 68 -15.28 23.20 -13.59
C ASN A 68 -15.78 24.53 -14.18
N SER A 69 -15.92 24.59 -15.50
CA SER A 69 -16.50 25.74 -16.22
C SER A 69 -17.99 25.94 -15.92
N ASP A 70 -18.68 24.88 -15.52
CA ASP A 70 -20.16 24.85 -15.45
C ASP A 70 -20.69 25.11 -14.03
N ASP A 71 -19.80 25.35 -13.05
CA ASP A 71 -20.16 25.52 -11.64
C ASP A 71 -20.08 27.00 -11.26
N VAL A 72 -21.14 27.76 -11.60
CA VAL A 72 -21.27 29.21 -11.39
C VAL A 72 -21.08 29.61 -9.91
N GLU A 73 -21.21 28.66 -8.98
CA GLU A 73 -21.07 28.91 -7.54
C GLU A 73 -19.77 28.39 -6.90
N CYS A 74 -18.87 27.69 -7.61
CA CYS A 74 -17.60 27.16 -7.06
C CYS A 74 -17.73 26.44 -5.69
N ARG A 75 -18.87 25.83 -5.36
CA ARG A 75 -19.14 25.32 -4.01
C ARG A 75 -18.49 23.97 -3.71
N LYS A 76 -18.17 23.17 -4.73
CA LYS A 76 -17.58 21.83 -4.54
C LYS A 76 -16.12 21.81 -4.97
N LYS A 77 -15.22 21.86 -3.98
CA LYS A 77 -13.77 21.65 -4.17
C LYS A 77 -13.47 20.19 -4.50
N ILE A 78 -13.42 19.86 -5.80
CA ILE A 78 -13.08 18.52 -6.29
C ILE A 78 -11.57 18.45 -6.55
N PRO A 79 -10.81 17.50 -5.97
CA PRO A 79 -9.38 17.41 -6.22
C PRO A 79 -9.07 17.02 -7.66
N ALA A 80 -8.02 17.61 -8.20
CA ALA A 80 -7.53 17.34 -9.55
C ALA A 80 -7.00 15.91 -9.70
N LYS A 81 -6.26 15.41 -8.70
CA LYS A 81 -5.72 14.05 -8.65
C LYS A 81 -5.83 13.46 -7.24
N ILE A 82 -6.27 12.21 -7.15
CA ILE A 82 -6.37 11.45 -5.90
C ILE A 82 -5.49 10.21 -6.01
N LEU A 83 -4.62 10.03 -5.03
CA LEU A 83 -3.84 8.84 -4.81
C LEU A 83 -4.51 7.97 -3.75
N HIS A 84 -4.58 6.67 -4.00
CA HIS A 84 -5.07 5.70 -3.03
C HIS A 84 -3.87 5.01 -2.37
N TRP A 85 -3.86 4.96 -1.04
CA TRP A 85 -2.77 4.32 -0.30
C TRP A 85 -3.33 3.40 0.78
N PHE A 86 -2.61 2.34 1.09
CA PHE A 86 -2.97 1.39 2.12
C PHE A 86 -2.09 1.62 3.36
N PRO A 87 -2.69 1.73 4.56
CA PRO A 87 -1.94 1.88 5.79
C PRO A 87 -0.91 0.76 6.02
N LEU A 88 0.37 1.12 6.06
CA LEU A 88 1.47 0.17 6.23
C LEU A 88 1.53 -0.39 7.66
N ILE A 89 1.43 0.49 8.66
CA ILE A 89 1.55 0.13 10.09
C ILE A 89 0.66 -1.07 10.47
N PRO A 90 -0.67 -1.05 10.24
CA PRO A 90 -1.52 -2.19 10.62
C PRO A 90 -1.17 -3.47 9.86
N ARG A 91 -0.65 -3.36 8.64
CA ARG A 91 -0.23 -4.54 7.84
C ARG A 91 1.04 -5.17 8.40
N VAL A 92 1.99 -4.34 8.84
CA VAL A 92 3.19 -4.83 9.53
C VAL A 92 2.83 -5.41 10.88
N GLN A 93 1.98 -4.75 11.67
CA GLN A 93 1.49 -5.28 12.95
C GLN A 93 0.84 -6.66 12.79
N ARG A 94 0.06 -6.87 11.72
CA ARG A 94 -0.57 -8.16 11.41
C ARG A 94 0.43 -9.29 11.23
N LEU A 95 1.63 -9.04 10.72
CA LEU A 95 2.68 -10.06 10.61
C LEU A 95 3.13 -10.58 11.98
N PHE A 96 3.03 -9.76 13.03
CA PHE A 96 3.40 -10.14 14.40
C PHE A 96 2.24 -10.69 15.23
N LEU A 97 0.99 -10.62 14.74
CA LEU A 97 -0.18 -11.18 15.45
C LEU A 97 -0.20 -12.71 15.46
N SER A 98 0.36 -13.35 14.44
CA SER A 98 0.50 -14.81 14.40
C SER A 98 1.85 -15.21 14.97
N SER A 99 1.86 -16.03 16.03
CA SER A 99 3.11 -16.56 16.62
C SER A 99 4.00 -17.23 15.57
N LYS A 100 3.41 -18.01 14.65
CA LYS A 100 4.12 -18.68 13.55
C LYS A 100 4.82 -17.68 12.61
N ILE A 101 4.11 -16.62 12.20
CA ILE A 101 4.69 -15.62 11.29
C ILE A 101 5.70 -14.76 12.05
N ALA A 102 5.41 -14.38 13.30
CA ALA A 102 6.31 -13.61 14.16
C ALA A 102 7.65 -14.32 14.36
N SER A 103 7.66 -15.64 14.62
CA SER A 103 8.90 -16.43 14.66
C SER A 103 9.65 -16.39 13.32
N SER A 104 8.94 -16.44 12.19
CA SER A 104 9.57 -16.29 10.88
C SER A 104 10.10 -14.88 10.59
N MET A 105 9.65 -13.84 11.30
CA MET A 105 10.11 -12.46 11.11
C MET A 105 11.51 -12.20 11.69
N THR A 106 12.09 -13.13 12.46
CA THR A 106 13.50 -13.07 12.88
C THR A 106 14.38 -14.07 12.13
N TRP A 107 13.81 -14.83 11.18
CA TRP A 107 14.49 -15.91 10.47
C TRP A 107 15.78 -15.47 9.77
N HIS A 108 15.80 -14.26 9.21
CA HIS A 108 16.97 -13.71 8.52
C HIS A 108 18.23 -13.65 9.39
N GLU A 109 18.08 -13.62 10.72
CA GLU A 109 19.16 -13.64 11.69
C GLU A 109 19.35 -15.03 12.30
N ASP A 110 18.27 -15.64 12.81
CA ASP A 110 18.34 -16.89 13.59
C ASP A 110 18.47 -18.15 12.71
N GLY A 111 17.80 -18.16 11.55
CA GLY A 111 17.60 -19.36 10.74
C GLY A 111 18.43 -19.39 9.46
N ARG A 112 19.17 -18.31 9.15
CA ARG A 112 19.92 -18.16 7.90
C ARG A 112 21.33 -18.72 8.02
N THR A 113 21.77 -19.48 7.02
CA THR A 113 23.18 -19.90 6.89
C THR A 113 24.07 -18.71 6.55
N LYS A 114 25.17 -18.53 7.29
CA LYS A 114 26.16 -17.45 7.11
C LYS A 114 27.47 -18.01 6.54
N ASP A 115 27.42 -18.60 5.36
CA ASP A 115 28.57 -19.25 4.68
C ASP A 115 29.30 -18.34 3.68
N GLY A 116 28.92 -17.07 3.59
CA GLY A 116 29.48 -16.09 2.65
C GLY A 116 28.85 -16.12 1.25
N LEU A 117 27.89 -17.02 1.00
CA LEU A 117 27.14 -17.06 -0.26
C LEU A 117 25.91 -16.16 -0.22
N LEU A 118 25.47 -15.68 -1.40
CA LEU A 118 24.28 -14.84 -1.53
C LEU A 118 23.01 -15.72 -1.58
N ARG A 119 22.43 -16.04 -0.43
CA ARG A 119 21.24 -16.92 -0.30
C ARG A 119 19.96 -16.15 -0.04
N HIS A 120 20.08 -14.98 0.57
CA HIS A 120 18.98 -14.15 1.01
C HIS A 120 19.37 -12.66 0.85
N PRO A 121 18.42 -11.71 0.71
CA PRO A 121 18.76 -10.28 0.67
C PRO A 121 19.63 -9.79 1.82
N ALA A 122 19.54 -10.43 2.99
CA ALA A 122 20.41 -10.16 4.15
C ALA A 122 21.91 -10.47 3.93
N ASP A 123 22.25 -11.26 2.91
CA ASP A 123 23.64 -11.54 2.52
C ASP A 123 24.25 -10.43 1.67
N SER A 124 23.41 -9.56 1.09
CA SER A 124 23.83 -8.51 0.18
C SER A 124 24.70 -7.46 0.88
N PHE A 125 25.55 -6.80 0.10
CA PHE A 125 26.35 -5.69 0.59
C PHE A 125 25.48 -4.53 1.08
N SER A 126 24.36 -4.26 0.40
CA SER A 126 23.43 -3.18 0.78
C SER A 126 22.84 -3.38 2.18
N TRP A 127 22.49 -4.61 2.53
CA TRP A 127 21.98 -4.92 3.87
C TRP A 127 23.06 -4.76 4.94
N LYS A 128 24.25 -5.30 4.69
CA LYS A 128 25.38 -5.18 5.63
C LYS A 128 25.82 -3.73 5.82
N ASP A 129 25.78 -2.94 4.76
CA ASP A 129 26.09 -1.51 4.83
C ASP A 129 25.05 -0.75 5.65
N PHE A 130 23.76 -1.06 5.46
CA PHE A 130 22.69 -0.51 6.28
C PHE A 130 22.87 -0.86 7.77
N ASP A 131 23.22 -2.12 8.09
CA ASP A 131 23.43 -2.56 9.47
C ASP A 131 24.61 -1.83 10.14
N ARG A 132 25.67 -1.51 9.37
CA ARG A 132 26.79 -0.68 9.87
C ARG A 132 26.38 0.77 10.13
N GLN A 133 25.53 1.33 9.26
CA GLN A 133 25.05 2.71 9.40
C GLN A 133 24.05 2.87 10.55
N TYR A 134 23.24 1.84 10.83
CA TYR A 134 22.20 1.87 11.85
C TYR A 134 22.32 0.70 12.84
N PRO A 135 23.34 0.67 13.72
CA PRO A 135 23.56 -0.41 14.67
C PRO A 135 22.37 -0.64 15.60
N ASP A 136 21.77 0.44 16.13
CA ASP A 136 20.59 0.40 17.01
C ASP A 136 19.36 -0.20 16.33
N PHE A 137 19.26 -0.10 15.01
CA PHE A 137 18.22 -0.77 14.26
C PHE A 137 18.57 -2.25 14.04
N SER A 138 19.82 -2.54 13.68
CA SER A 138 20.27 -3.89 13.38
C SER A 138 20.31 -4.82 14.59
N CYS A 139 20.45 -4.27 15.81
CA CYS A 139 20.57 -5.04 17.04
C CYS A 139 19.28 -5.77 17.44
N ASP A 140 18.11 -5.28 17.00
CA ASP A 140 16.84 -5.97 17.20
C ASP A 140 16.41 -6.69 15.91
N PRO A 141 16.48 -8.04 15.83
CA PRO A 141 16.08 -8.79 14.64
C PRO A 141 14.59 -8.70 14.34
N ARG A 142 13.76 -8.16 15.25
CA ARG A 142 12.33 -7.91 15.00
C ARG A 142 12.10 -6.67 14.14
N ASN A 143 13.11 -5.81 14.00
CA ASN A 143 13.01 -4.65 13.14
C ASN A 143 12.80 -5.05 11.67
N VAL A 144 11.76 -4.47 11.06
CA VAL A 144 11.24 -4.92 9.77
C VAL A 144 11.97 -4.22 8.62
N ARG A 145 12.54 -5.02 7.73
CA ARG A 145 13.18 -4.60 6.49
C ARG A 145 12.29 -5.00 5.32
N LEU A 146 11.92 -4.01 4.52
CA LEU A 146 11.00 -4.15 3.41
C LEU A 146 11.73 -3.93 2.09
N GLY A 147 11.64 -4.91 1.19
CA GLY A 147 11.93 -4.71 -0.22
C GLY A 147 10.83 -3.90 -0.87
N LEU A 148 11.19 -2.85 -1.60
CA LEU A 148 10.24 -2.07 -2.38
C LEU A 148 10.34 -2.49 -3.84
N ALA A 149 9.20 -2.89 -4.40
CA ALA A 149 9.04 -3.13 -5.82
C ALA A 149 7.93 -2.22 -6.34
N SER A 150 8.26 -1.40 -7.33
CA SER A 150 7.28 -0.68 -8.14
C SER A 150 7.42 -1.20 -9.56
N ASP A 151 6.37 -1.81 -10.08
CA ASP A 151 6.35 -2.15 -11.50
C ASP A 151 5.93 -0.92 -12.29
N GLY A 152 6.60 -0.72 -13.42
CA GLY A 152 6.22 0.24 -14.41
C GLY A 152 5.19 -0.33 -15.37
N PHE A 153 3.97 -0.63 -14.90
CA PHE A 153 2.97 -1.22 -15.78
C PHE A 153 2.47 -0.21 -16.81
N ASN A 154 3.02 -0.30 -18.02
CA ASN A 154 2.57 0.40 -19.22
C ASN A 154 1.98 -0.65 -20.18
N PRO A 155 0.67 -0.95 -20.13
CA PRO A 155 0.09 -1.87 -21.08
C PRO A 155 0.04 -1.10 -22.40
N PHE A 156 0.83 -1.49 -23.40
CA PHE A 156 0.91 -0.84 -24.72
C PHE A 156 -0.40 -0.13 -25.06
N LYS A 157 -0.35 1.21 -25.15
CA LYS A 157 -1.43 2.20 -25.36
C LYS A 157 -2.41 1.84 -26.50
N THR A 158 -3.10 0.72 -26.41
CA THR A 158 -3.87 0.11 -27.51
C THR A 158 -5.36 0.11 -27.18
N MET A 159 -5.73 0.28 -25.90
CA MET A 159 -7.09 0.62 -25.49
C MET A 159 -7.03 1.75 -24.45
N LYS A 160 -7.77 2.83 -24.70
CA LYS A 160 -7.91 3.98 -23.79
C LYS A 160 -8.67 3.55 -22.53
N ILE A 161 -7.97 3.00 -21.55
CA ILE A 161 -8.44 3.05 -20.16
C ILE A 161 -7.95 4.41 -19.62
N PRO A 162 -8.83 5.31 -19.15
CA PRO A 162 -8.44 6.65 -18.69
C PRO A 162 -7.60 6.65 -17.40
N HIS A 163 -7.27 5.49 -16.84
CA HIS A 163 -6.63 5.34 -15.53
C HIS A 163 -5.46 4.37 -15.63
N SER A 164 -4.27 4.81 -15.21
CA SER A 164 -3.08 3.96 -15.15
C SER A 164 -2.87 3.54 -13.71
N THR A 165 -2.94 2.25 -13.41
CA THR A 165 -2.71 1.73 -12.06
C THR A 165 -1.25 1.36 -11.83
N TRP A 166 -0.55 2.10 -10.96
CA TRP A 166 0.85 1.80 -10.60
C TRP A 166 0.94 1.30 -9.15
N PRO A 167 1.04 -0.03 -8.93
CA PRO A 167 1.15 -0.58 -7.60
C PRO A 167 2.58 -0.45 -7.06
N ILE A 168 2.70 0.08 -5.84
CA ILE A 168 3.89 -0.10 -5.01
C ILE A 168 3.65 -1.29 -4.10
N ILE A 169 4.48 -2.31 -4.23
CA ILE A 169 4.46 -3.55 -3.45
C ILE A 169 5.66 -3.55 -2.51
N LEU A 170 5.41 -3.89 -1.25
CA LEU A 170 6.41 -4.06 -0.22
C LEU A 170 6.51 -5.55 0.14
N ILE A 171 7.74 -6.06 0.25
CA ILE A 171 8.04 -7.46 0.53
C ILE A 171 8.80 -7.53 1.86
N PRO A 172 8.31 -8.25 2.88
CA PRO A 172 9.01 -8.40 4.15
C PRO A 172 10.21 -9.36 4.00
N TYR A 173 11.40 -8.81 3.80
CA TYR A 173 12.63 -9.58 3.69
C TYR A 173 13.12 -10.15 5.02
N ASN A 174 12.42 -9.91 6.11
CA ASN A 174 12.63 -10.64 7.35
C ASN A 174 12.30 -12.14 7.23
N LEU A 175 11.33 -12.47 6.37
CA LEU A 175 10.81 -13.82 6.18
C LEU A 175 11.78 -14.69 5.36
N PRO A 176 11.76 -16.02 5.53
CA PRO A 176 12.57 -16.92 4.73
C PRO A 176 12.22 -16.87 3.23
N PRO A 177 13.15 -17.24 2.33
CA PRO A 177 12.96 -17.18 0.88
C PRO A 177 11.67 -17.84 0.37
N TRP A 178 11.31 -18.99 0.95
CA TRP A 178 10.10 -19.74 0.56
C TRP A 178 8.79 -19.11 1.04
N MET A 179 8.85 -18.13 1.95
CA MET A 179 7.71 -17.35 2.42
C MET A 179 7.68 -15.95 1.82
N CYS A 180 8.80 -15.22 1.80
CA CYS A 180 8.81 -13.81 1.41
C CYS A 180 8.31 -13.58 -0.03
N MET A 181 8.56 -14.53 -0.94
CA MET A 181 8.10 -14.49 -2.34
C MET A 181 6.68 -15.03 -2.56
N LYS A 182 5.95 -15.41 -1.52
CA LYS A 182 4.57 -15.88 -1.64
C LYS A 182 3.61 -14.70 -1.66
N GLN A 183 2.68 -14.70 -2.62
CA GLN A 183 1.65 -13.67 -2.80
C GLN A 183 0.95 -13.21 -1.51
N PRO A 184 0.61 -14.10 -0.54
CA PRO A 184 -0.04 -13.66 0.71
C PRO A 184 0.80 -12.72 1.58
N ASN A 185 2.12 -12.72 1.40
CA ASN A 185 3.05 -11.90 2.17
C ASN A 185 3.40 -10.56 1.48
N PHE A 186 2.87 -10.32 0.28
CA PHE A 186 3.06 -9.05 -0.42
C PHE A 186 2.14 -7.97 0.15
N ILE A 187 2.74 -6.86 0.58
CA ILE A 187 2.04 -5.72 1.13
C ILE A 187 1.83 -4.68 0.02
N HIS A 188 0.58 -4.51 -0.41
CA HIS A 188 0.23 -3.39 -1.28
C HIS A 188 0.30 -2.09 -0.48
N PHE A 189 0.97 -1.06 -1.00
CA PHE A 189 1.18 0.20 -0.28
C PHE A 189 0.52 1.39 -0.98
N ILE A 190 0.76 1.60 -2.28
CA ILE A 190 0.22 2.74 -3.03
C ILE A 190 -0.34 2.26 -4.37
N LEU A 191 -1.45 2.87 -4.79
CA LEU A 191 -2.03 2.75 -6.13
C LEU A 191 -2.28 4.16 -6.68
N PHE A 192 -1.48 4.54 -7.68
CA PHE A 192 -1.83 5.67 -8.57
C PHE A 192 -2.97 5.21 -9.47
N CYS A 193 -4.01 6.01 -9.68
CA CYS A 193 -5.09 5.75 -10.65
C CYS A 193 -5.25 6.96 -11.56
#